data_AF-A0A0F3RBK7-F1
#
_entry.id   AF-A0A0F3RBK7-F1
#
_cell.length_a   1.000
_cell.length_b   1.000
_cell.length_c   1.000
_cell.angle_alpha   90.00
_cell.angle_beta   90.00
_cell.angle_gamma   90.00
#
_symmetry.space_group_name_H-M   'P 1'
#
loop_
_entity.id
_entity.type
_entity.pdbx_description
1 polymer ?
#
loop_
_entity_poly.entity_id
_entity_poly.type
_entity_poly.pdbx_seq_one_letter_code
_entity_poly.pdbx_strand_id
1 'polypeptide(L)' 'MLHEHDYTKYKKLAVWFGNEGVGINKTAVKRSSFCINIPMYGIIESLNLGTSSGIVLYEVAKQRRKF' A
#
# COMPACT_ATOMS: atom_id res chain seq x y z
N MET A 1 -5.75 3.79 7.18
CA MET A 1 -6.03 3.74 5.72
C MET A 1 -4.85 4.30 4.92
N LEU A 2 -4.77 4.04 3.61
CA LEU A 2 -3.70 4.52 2.72
C LEU A 2 -3.40 6.02 2.88
N HIS A 3 -4.43 6.88 2.82
CA HIS A 3 -4.24 8.34 2.82
C HIS A 3 -3.95 8.95 4.20
N GLU A 4 -4.11 8.20 5.28
CA GLU A 4 -3.87 8.67 6.66
C GLU A 4 -2.42 8.48 7.10
N HIS A 5 -1.66 7.65 6.38
CA HIS A 5 -0.25 7.41 6.70
C HIS A 5 0.63 8.51 6.11
N ASP A 6 1.65 8.91 6.88
CA ASP A 6 2.70 9.84 6.45
C ASP A 6 3.87 9.07 5.81
N TYR A 7 4.01 9.20 4.50
CA TYR A 7 5.07 8.57 3.70
C TYR A 7 6.33 9.43 3.53
N THR A 8 6.35 10.62 4.12
CA THR A 8 7.49 11.55 4.10
C THR A 8 8.46 11.30 5.27
N LYS A 9 7.96 10.69 6.36
CA LYS A 9 8.76 10.35 7.56
C LYS A 9 10.02 9.52 7.28
N TYR A 10 10.01 8.68 6.25
CA TYR A 10 11.14 7.83 5.88
C TYR A 10 11.73 8.19 4.52
N LYS A 11 13.01 8.56 4.50
CA LYS A 11 13.77 8.86 3.27
C LYS A 11 13.79 7.68 2.29
N LYS A 12 13.95 6.46 2.80
CA LYS A 12 13.85 5.21 2.03
C LYS A 12 12.62 4.45 2.48
N LEU A 13 11.75 4.10 1.55
CA LEU A 13 10.51 3.37 1.80
C LEU A 13 10.43 2.20 0.83
N ALA A 14 10.27 0.99 1.37
CA ALA A 14 9.94 -0.19 0.60
C ALA A 14 8.43 -0.45 0.71
N VAL A 15 7.78 -0.71 -0.42
CA VAL A 15 6.37 -1.06 -0.48
C VAL A 15 6.27 -2.48 -1.01
N TRP A 16 5.59 -3.33 -0.27
CA TRP A 16 5.42 -4.74 -0.60
C TRP A 16 4.01 -4.98 -1.14
N PHE A 17 3.92 -5.66 -2.27
CA PHE A 17 2.66 -6.12 -2.83
C PHE A 17 2.59 -7.63 -2.78
N GLY A 18 1.43 -8.15 -2.43
CA GLY A 18 1.17 -9.59 -2.39
C GLY A 18 0.95 -10.19 -3.77
N ASN A 19 0.95 -11.51 -3.83
CA ASN A 19 0.46 -12.24 -5.01
C ASN A 19 -1.07 -12.11 -5.10
N GLU A 20 -1.64 -12.12 -6.31
CA GLU A 20 -3.08 -11.93 -6.54
C GLU A 20 -3.96 -12.99 -5.85
N GLY A 21 -3.51 -14.24 -5.75
CA GLY A 21 -4.28 -15.31 -5.10
C GLY A 21 -4.04 -15.44 -3.61
N VAL A 22 -2.76 -15.38 -3.19
CA VAL A 22 -2.36 -15.70 -1.81
C VAL A 22 -2.17 -14.45 -0.94
N GLY A 23 -2.08 -13.28 -1.55
CA GLY A 23 -1.75 -12.04 -0.88
C GLY A 23 -0.28 -11.98 -0.44
N ILE A 24 -0.01 -11.22 0.61
CA ILE A 24 1.35 -11.00 1.13
C ILE A 24 1.71 -12.07 2.17
N ASN A 25 2.97 -12.52 2.14
CA ASN A 25 3.46 -13.52 3.10
C ASN A 25 3.36 -13.00 4.54
N LYS A 26 2.87 -13.84 5.47
CA LYS A 26 2.77 -13.51 6.91
C LYS A 26 4.08 -13.01 7.52
N THR A 27 5.23 -13.52 7.07
CA THR A 27 6.55 -13.06 7.53
C THR A 27 6.83 -11.62 7.10
N ALA A 28 6.44 -11.24 5.89
CA ALA A 28 6.58 -9.87 5.40
C ALA A 28 5.66 -8.92 6.17
N VAL A 29 4.42 -9.34 6.48
CA VAL A 29 3.50 -8.56 7.34
C VAL A 29 4.09 -8.36 8.73
N LYS A 30 4.57 -9.42 9.38
CA LYS A 30 5.16 -9.37 10.73
C LYS A 30 6.41 -8.48 10.81
N ARG A 31 7.15 -8.33 9.70
CA ARG A 31 8.37 -7.51 9.61
C ARG A 31 8.12 -6.11 9.06
N SER A 32 6.91 -5.80 8.63
CA SER A 32 6.55 -4.48 8.13
C SER A 32 6.37 -3.50 9.28
N SER A 33 6.85 -2.27 9.13
CA SER A 33 6.63 -1.21 10.12
C SER A 33 5.16 -0.85 10.28
N PHE A 34 4.39 -0.98 9.20
CA PHE A 34 2.94 -0.79 9.19
C PHE A 34 2.33 -1.45 7.95
N CYS A 35 1.02 -1.66 7.98
CA CYS A 35 0.25 -2.15 6.84
C CYS A 35 -0.86 -1.13 6.51
N ILE A 36 -1.17 -1.01 5.22
CA ILE A 36 -2.22 -0.11 4.73
C ILE A 36 -3.26 -0.89 3.95
N ASN A 37 -4.43 -0.27 3.78
CA ASN A 37 -5.49 -0.75 2.92
C ASN A 37 -5.97 0.38 2.00
N ILE A 38 -6.40 0.00 0.80
CA ILE A 38 -7.19 0.85 -0.09
C ILE A 38 -8.65 0.63 0.32
N PRO A 39 -9.41 1.66 0.71
CA PRO A 39 -10.83 1.51 1.00
C PRO A 39 -11.56 0.99 -0.24
N MET A 40 -12.34 -0.07 -0.05
CA MET A 40 -13.12 -0.74 -1.08
C MET A 40 -14.59 -0.69 -0.68
N TYR A 41 -15.47 -0.47 -1.65
CA TYR A 41 -16.91 -0.34 -1.43
C TYR A 41 -17.66 -1.30 -2.36
N GLY A 42 -18.75 -1.88 -1.86
CA GLY A 42 -19.54 -2.87 -2.58
C GLY A 42 -19.04 -4.30 -2.39
N ILE A 43 -19.54 -5.22 -3.22
CA ILE A 43 -19.21 -6.64 -3.18
C ILE A 43 -17.99 -6.87 -4.07
N ILE A 44 -16.81 -6.54 -3.55
CA ILE A 44 -15.53 -6.82 -4.20
C ILE A 44 -14.56 -7.45 -3.19
N GLU A 45 -13.86 -8.48 -3.62
CA GLU A 45 -12.87 -9.17 -2.77
C GLU A 45 -11.52 -8.45 -2.80
N SER A 46 -11.10 -8.01 -3.98
CA SER A 46 -9.84 -7.31 -4.19
C SER A 46 -9.85 -6.45 -5.45
N LEU A 47 -8.98 -5.45 -5.49
CA LEU A 47 -8.61 -4.76 -6.73
C LEU A 47 -7.52 -5.55 -7.47
N ASN A 48 -7.43 -5.34 -8.78
CA ASN A 48 -6.30 -5.80 -9.57
C ASN A 48 -4.96 -5.32 -8.96
N LEU A 49 -3.91 -6.16 -9.03
CA LEU A 49 -2.61 -5.86 -8.42
C LEU A 49 -1.95 -4.61 -9.02
N GLY A 50 -2.02 -4.45 -10.35
CA GLY A 50 -1.50 -3.28 -11.05
C GLY A 50 -2.23 -2.00 -10.66
N THR A 51 -3.57 -2.04 -10.60
CA THR A 51 -4.40 -0.92 -10.13
C THR A 51 -4.06 -0.53 -8.69
N SER A 52 -3.98 -1.52 -7.79
CA SER A 52 -3.62 -1.29 -6.38
C SER A 52 -2.24 -0.67 -6.24
N SER A 53 -1.27 -1.17 -7.02
CA SER A 53 0.10 -0.66 -7.03
C SER A 53 0.16 0.79 -7.50
N GLY A 54 -0.55 1.12 -8.58
CA GLY A 54 -0.65 2.48 -9.10
C GLY A 54 -1.24 3.45 -8.07
N ILE A 55 -2.34 3.10 -7.41
CA ILE A 55 -2.99 3.92 -6.39
C ILE A 55 -2.04 4.19 -5.22
N VAL A 56 -1.39 3.15 -4.69
CA VAL A 56 -0.48 3.27 -3.53
C VAL A 56 0.74 4.12 -3.89
N LEU A 57 1.40 3.82 -5.01
CA LEU A 57 2.59 4.55 -5.43
C LEU A 57 2.29 6.01 -5.77
N TYR A 58 1.12 6.29 -6.35
CA TYR A 58 0.68 7.66 -6.60
C TYR A 58 0.49 8.46 -5.31
N GLU A 59 -0.17 7.90 -4.29
CA GLU A 59 -0.36 8.60 -3.01
C GLU A 59 0.97 8.86 -2.31
N VAL A 60 1.88 7.87 -2.30
CA VAL A 60 3.24 8.04 -1.77
C VAL A 60 3.98 9.16 -2.50
N ALA A 61 3.95 9.17 -3.84
CA ALA A 61 4.61 10.20 -4.65
C ALA A 61 3.98 11.59 -4.44
N LYS A 62 2.65 11.66 -4.34
CA LYS A 62 1.89 12.89 -4.09
C LYS A 62 2.28 13.52 -2.75
N GLN A 63 2.37 12.74 -1.68
CA GLN A 63 2.82 13.27 -0.38
C GLN A 63 4.27 13.72 -0.42
N ARG A 64 5.15 12.92 -1.04
CA ARG A 64 6.58 13.24 -1.17
C ARG A 64 6.89 14.43 -2.05
N ARG A 65 6.00 14.80 -2.98
CA ARG A 65 6.16 16.00 -3.82
C ARG A 65 5.73 17.29 -3.09
N LYS A 66 4.84 17.18 -2.10
CA LYS A 66 4.37 18.33 -1.31
C LYS A 66 5.37 18.77 -0.23
N PHE A 67 6.36 17.94 0.06
CA PHE A 67 7.41 18.16 1.06
C PHE A 67 8.74 18.42 0.34
#